data_AF-A0A0G1B9U4-F1
#
_entry.id   AF-A0A0G1B9U4-F1
#
_cell.length_a   1.000
_cell.length_b   1.000
_cell.length_c   1.000
_cell.angle_alpha   90.00
_cell.angle_beta   90.00
_cell.angle_gamma   90.00
#
_symmetry.space_group_name_H-M   'P 1'
#
loop_
_entity.id
_entity.type
_entity.pdbx_description
1 polymer ?
#
loop_
_entity_poly.entity_id
_entity_poly.type
_entity_poly.pdbx_seq_one_letter_code
_entity_poly.pdbx_strand_id
1 'polypeptide(L)'
;MLNIHTMQDFADKLNLTRNQLFGLIGFVVILLSIPLSFSLARSSQVFRSRADELKKTATSSAQIKKSPVTQPLEVPATSPLSELEQPAPTPDALASSLNTAFGPTLNVKINLEGRPAGDQSAKVFIGIAQGTPTGKPTYVLSFTVDFPASGEFKGLSLAGLNPGSTYTAYVKGPAQIDSSSTFTMSPTETNLNNNLALLLLSGDLNEDNTINSADYTVAKAIYGATASSANWNARADLNQDGVINNLDLVYITKNTGKTGASSIWYSSQPVASGSASLTTSGSA
;
A
#
# COMPACT_ATOMS: atom_id res chain seq x y z
N MET A 1 44.64 -22.53 -20.91
CA MET A 1 44.24 -23.79 -20.25
C MET A 1 45.14 -23.99 -19.05
N LEU A 2 44.62 -23.83 -17.83
CA LEU A 2 45.41 -23.99 -16.61
C LEU A 2 45.62 -25.48 -16.32
N ASN A 3 46.88 -25.88 -16.12
CA ASN A 3 47.28 -27.28 -15.99
C ASN A 3 46.75 -27.86 -14.66
N ILE A 4 46.11 -29.03 -14.69
CA ILE A 4 45.45 -29.63 -13.51
C ILE A 4 46.46 -29.92 -12.38
N HIS A 5 47.72 -30.18 -12.73
CA HIS A 5 48.80 -30.38 -11.75
C HIS A 5 49.12 -29.14 -10.91
N THR A 6 48.96 -27.92 -11.45
CA THR A 6 49.22 -26.68 -10.69
C THR A 6 48.14 -26.34 -9.68
N MET A 7 46.92 -26.89 -9.81
CA MET A 7 45.82 -26.60 -8.88
C MET A 7 45.87 -27.47 -7.61
N GLN A 8 46.42 -28.68 -7.71
CA GLN A 8 46.56 -29.58 -6.56
C GLN A 8 47.59 -29.04 -5.56
N ASP A 9 48.74 -28.57 -6.06
CA ASP A 9 49.85 -28.03 -5.23
C ASP A 9 49.47 -26.75 -4.47
N PHE A 10 48.52 -25.97 -4.99
CA PHE A 10 47.99 -24.78 -4.32
C PHE A 10 46.93 -25.12 -3.26
N ALA A 11 46.11 -26.17 -3.50
CA ALA A 11 45.12 -26.66 -2.55
C ALA A 11 45.79 -27.21 -1.28
N ASP A 12 46.87 -27.97 -1.47
CA ASP A 12 47.60 -28.64 -0.38
C ASP A 12 48.32 -27.63 0.52
N LYS A 13 48.85 -26.53 -0.04
CA LYS A 13 49.48 -25.44 0.74
C LYS A 13 48.51 -24.65 1.61
N LEU A 14 47.22 -24.64 1.25
CA LEU A 14 46.18 -23.91 1.95
C LEU A 14 45.29 -24.83 2.81
N ASN A 15 45.56 -26.14 2.81
CA ASN A 15 44.78 -27.15 3.52
C ASN A 15 43.28 -27.12 3.14
N LEU A 16 42.99 -26.82 1.86
CA LEU A 16 41.64 -26.64 1.33
C LEU A 16 41.20 -27.89 0.55
N THR A 17 39.97 -28.34 0.76
CA THR A 17 39.39 -29.41 -0.07
C THR A 17 39.11 -28.88 -1.48
N ARG A 18 39.09 -29.78 -2.46
CA ARG A 18 38.89 -29.45 -3.88
C ARG A 18 37.64 -28.58 -4.13
N ASN A 19 36.55 -28.80 -3.39
CA ASN A 19 35.32 -28.02 -3.52
C ASN A 19 35.45 -26.60 -2.91
N GLN A 20 36.26 -26.44 -1.85
CA GLN A 20 36.56 -25.13 -1.25
C GLN A 20 37.48 -24.31 -2.16
N LEU A 21 38.42 -24.95 -2.86
CA LEU A 21 39.28 -24.28 -3.85
C LEU A 21 38.47 -23.72 -5.03
N PHE A 22 37.53 -24.50 -5.57
CA PHE A 22 36.65 -24.01 -6.64
C PHE A 22 35.76 -22.85 -6.17
N GLY A 23 35.26 -22.91 -4.93
CA GLY A 23 34.51 -21.80 -4.32
C GLY A 23 35.33 -20.52 -4.19
N LEU A 24 36.59 -20.62 -3.74
CA LEU A 24 37.50 -19.49 -3.59
C LEU A 24 37.84 -18.84 -4.95
N ILE A 25 38.15 -19.65 -5.97
CA ILE A 25 38.46 -19.16 -7.31
C ILE A 25 37.24 -18.46 -7.92
N GLY A 26 36.04 -19.04 -7.76
CA GLY A 26 34.79 -18.40 -8.21
C GLY A 26 34.54 -17.06 -7.53
N PHE A 27 34.77 -16.97 -6.22
CA PHE A 27 34.59 -15.74 -5.45
C PHE A 27 35.54 -14.62 -5.88
N VAL A 28 36.81 -14.94 -6.16
CA VAL A 28 37.80 -13.96 -6.64
C VAL A 28 37.45 -13.43 -8.03
N VAL A 29 36.95 -14.28 -8.93
CA VAL A 29 36.51 -13.84 -10.28
C VAL A 29 35.28 -12.93 -10.20
N ILE A 30 34.37 -13.17 -9.24
CA ILE A 30 33.21 -12.31 -8.99
C ILE A 30 33.65 -10.94 -8.43
N LEU A 31 34.62 -10.89 -7.52
CA LEU A 31 35.13 -9.62 -6.99
C LEU A 31 35.86 -8.78 -8.05
N LEU A 32 36.52 -9.42 -9.01
CA LEU A 32 37.23 -8.74 -10.10
C LEU A 32 36.31 -8.28 -11.25
N SER A 33 35.04 -8.70 -11.27
CA SER A 33 34.06 -8.37 -12.32
C SER A 33 33.08 -7.26 -11.94
N ILE A 34 33.26 -6.61 -10.79
CA ILE A 34 32.51 -5.41 -10.42
C ILE A 34 33.26 -4.18 -10.96
N PRO A 35 32.76 -3.48 -12.00
CA PRO A 35 33.37 -2.24 -12.46
C PRO A 35 33.18 -1.14 -11.41
N LEU A 36 34.27 -0.66 -10.81
CA LEU A 36 34.31 0.55 -10.00
C LEU A 36 34.06 1.77 -10.90
N SER A 37 32.81 2.22 -11.01
CA SER A 37 32.43 3.45 -11.70
C SER A 37 31.68 4.37 -10.74
N PHE A 38 32.40 5.30 -10.12
CA PHE A 38 31.82 6.43 -9.38
C PHE A 38 32.04 7.69 -10.23
N SER A 39 31.00 8.11 -10.96
CA SER A 39 31.00 9.38 -11.71
C SER A 39 30.15 10.40 -10.93
N LEU A 40 30.80 11.43 -10.39
CA LEU A 40 30.15 12.61 -9.84
C LEU A 40 29.84 13.59 -10.98
N ALA A 41 28.56 13.84 -11.25
CA ALA A 41 28.12 14.97 -12.06
C ALA A 41 27.24 15.90 -11.18
N ARG A 42 27.84 17.01 -10.70
CA ARG A 42 27.08 18.17 -10.19
C ARG A 42 26.92 19.14 -11.35
N SER A 43 25.70 19.29 -11.87
CA SER A 43 25.33 20.43 -12.71
C SER A 43 24.35 21.32 -11.95
N SER A 44 24.87 22.38 -11.33
CA SER A 44 24.06 23.50 -10.88
C SER A 44 23.96 24.49 -12.03
N GLN A 45 22.90 24.41 -12.83
CA GLN A 45 22.54 25.52 -13.71
C GLN A 45 21.94 26.62 -12.86
N VAL A 46 22.75 27.66 -12.65
CA VAL A 46 22.36 28.92 -12.01
C VAL A 46 21.21 29.54 -12.79
N PHE A 47 20.10 29.72 -12.06
CA PHE A 47 18.95 30.55 -12.37
C PHE A 47 19.24 31.70 -13.35
N ARG A 48 18.59 31.66 -14.52
CA ARG A 48 18.17 32.89 -15.20
C ARG A 48 16.75 33.21 -14.75
N SER A 49 16.58 34.27 -13.99
CA SER A 49 15.28 34.90 -13.77
C SER A 49 15.47 36.39 -13.52
N ARG A 50 14.78 37.15 -14.37
CA ARG A 50 14.27 38.53 -14.22
C ARG A 50 15.20 39.69 -14.62
N ALA A 51 14.95 40.16 -15.84
CA ALA A 51 14.97 41.57 -16.18
C ALA A 51 13.69 42.26 -15.65
N ASP A 52 13.87 43.49 -15.14
CA ASP A 52 13.03 44.71 -15.23
C ASP A 52 11.53 44.65 -14.87
N GLU A 53 10.91 45.61 -14.17
CA GLU A 53 11.33 46.90 -13.61
C GLU A 53 10.20 47.45 -12.70
N LEU A 54 10.58 48.32 -11.75
CA LEU A 54 9.92 49.53 -11.21
C LEU A 54 8.47 49.49 -10.65
N LYS A 55 8.24 49.68 -9.34
CA LYS A 55 8.31 50.89 -8.48
C LYS A 55 7.02 51.75 -8.48
N LYS A 56 6.29 51.75 -7.36
CA LYS A 56 5.76 52.98 -6.74
C LYS A 56 5.58 52.83 -5.23
N THR A 57 6.23 53.75 -4.52
CA THR A 57 6.25 54.01 -3.07
C THR A 57 5.01 54.79 -2.63
N ALA A 58 4.46 54.53 -1.43
CA ALA A 58 4.15 55.56 -0.41
C ALA A 58 3.63 54.98 0.92
N THR A 59 4.26 55.46 1.98
CA THR A 59 4.17 55.32 3.44
C THR A 59 2.85 55.79 4.07
N SER A 60 2.43 55.19 5.20
CA SER A 60 1.95 55.93 6.40
C SER A 60 1.80 55.05 7.67
N SER A 61 2.70 55.30 8.62
CA SER A 61 2.51 55.61 10.06
C SER A 61 1.94 54.61 11.10
N ALA A 62 2.77 54.41 12.13
CA ALA A 62 2.48 54.46 13.59
C ALA A 62 1.89 53.21 14.30
N GLN A 63 2.27 52.79 15.53
CA GLN A 63 3.36 53.06 16.49
C GLN A 63 3.09 52.14 17.74
N ILE A 64 4.11 51.84 18.58
CA ILE A 64 4.05 51.46 20.03
C ILE A 64 3.68 49.98 20.36
N LYS A 65 4.31 49.17 21.24
CA LYS A 65 5.36 49.27 22.29
C LYS A 65 6.00 47.89 22.56
N LYS A 66 7.14 47.90 23.26
CA LYS A 66 8.02 46.78 23.66
C LYS A 66 7.75 46.28 25.09
N SER A 67 7.86 44.96 25.30
CA SER A 67 8.43 44.19 26.47
C SER A 67 7.70 44.13 27.84
N PRO A 68 8.02 43.17 28.78
CA PRO A 68 8.59 41.80 28.68
C PRO A 68 8.01 40.71 29.66
N VAL A 69 8.34 39.44 29.38
CA VAL A 69 8.71 38.23 30.21
C VAL A 69 8.43 38.19 31.74
N THR A 70 7.90 37.07 32.28
CA THR A 70 8.52 36.10 33.25
C THR A 70 7.47 35.23 33.98
N GLN A 71 7.61 33.89 33.93
CA GLN A 71 7.17 32.91 34.96
C GLN A 71 8.44 32.42 35.69
N PRO A 72 8.40 31.93 36.96
CA PRO A 72 8.13 30.50 37.23
C PRO A 72 7.51 30.14 38.61
N LEU A 73 7.33 28.82 38.79
CA LEU A 73 6.60 28.01 39.78
C LEU A 73 6.98 28.15 41.26
N GLU A 74 6.04 27.84 42.18
CA GLU A 74 6.30 27.05 43.40
C GLU A 74 5.03 26.43 44.03
N VAL A 75 5.15 25.20 44.56
CA VAL A 75 4.18 24.34 45.29
C VAL A 75 4.94 23.86 46.54
N PRO A 76 4.41 23.77 47.79
CA PRO A 76 3.69 22.55 48.23
C PRO A 76 2.70 22.60 49.42
N ALA A 77 1.80 21.60 49.37
CA ALA A 77 1.23 20.71 50.41
C ALA A 77 0.75 21.22 51.79
N THR A 78 -0.46 20.81 52.18
CA THR A 78 -0.74 19.99 53.38
C THR A 78 -2.22 19.56 53.44
N SER A 79 -2.48 18.25 53.44
CA SER A 79 -3.65 17.58 54.07
C SER A 79 -3.23 17.18 55.51
N PRO A 80 -4.04 16.50 56.38
CA PRO A 80 -5.39 15.93 56.22
C PRO A 80 -6.32 16.12 57.45
N LEU A 81 -7.56 15.60 57.39
CA LEU A 81 -8.21 14.89 58.51
C LEU A 81 -9.36 14.01 57.99
N SER A 82 -9.46 12.85 58.61
CA SER A 82 -10.12 11.59 58.22
C SER A 82 -11.61 11.50 58.51
N GLU A 83 -12.33 10.60 57.83
CA GLU A 83 -13.48 9.88 58.39
C GLU A 83 -13.66 8.54 57.65
N LEU A 84 -13.85 7.45 58.40
CA LEU A 84 -13.87 6.05 57.98
C LEU A 84 -15.32 5.53 57.79
N GLU A 85 -15.44 4.55 56.88
CA GLU A 85 -16.40 3.43 56.83
C GLU A 85 -17.89 3.66 56.48
N GLN A 86 -18.38 3.04 55.39
CA GLN A 86 -19.11 1.75 55.41
C GLN A 86 -19.68 1.39 54.00
N PRO A 87 -19.71 0.10 53.55
CA PRO A 87 -20.11 -0.30 52.20
C PRO A 87 -21.56 -0.80 52.09
N ALA A 88 -22.24 -0.57 50.96
CA ALA A 88 -23.49 -1.24 50.58
C ALA A 88 -23.76 -1.10 49.05
N PRO A 89 -24.68 -1.88 48.43
CA PRO A 89 -24.39 -3.11 47.71
C PRO A 89 -24.72 -3.02 46.20
N THR A 90 -24.00 -3.77 45.35
CA THR A 90 -24.56 -4.31 44.09
C THR A 90 -25.55 -5.41 44.45
N PRO A 91 -26.73 -5.54 43.82
CA PRO A 91 -26.85 -5.67 42.36
C PRO A 91 -28.14 -5.07 41.75
N ASP A 92 -28.04 -4.42 40.59
CA ASP A 92 -29.16 -4.47 39.64
C ASP A 92 -28.65 -4.62 38.21
N ALA A 93 -29.22 -5.61 37.55
CA ALA A 93 -28.87 -6.06 36.22
C ALA A 93 -29.69 -5.28 35.18
N LEU A 94 -29.33 -5.47 33.91
CA LEU A 94 -30.10 -5.09 32.71
C LEU A 94 -29.94 -3.65 32.20
N ALA A 95 -28.71 -3.18 32.08
CA ALA A 95 -28.36 -2.53 30.83
C ALA A 95 -28.12 -3.64 29.79
N SER A 96 -29.20 -4.13 29.17
CA SER A 96 -29.06 -4.87 27.90
C SER A 96 -28.39 -3.92 26.92
N SER A 97 -27.08 -4.05 26.74
CA SER A 97 -26.47 -3.57 25.51
C SER A 97 -27.12 -4.40 24.40
N LEU A 98 -27.92 -3.74 23.56
CA LEU A 98 -28.31 -4.30 22.29
C LEU A 98 -27.03 -4.39 21.46
N ASN A 99 -26.24 -5.43 21.72
CA ASN A 99 -25.23 -5.92 20.81
C ASN A 99 -26.03 -6.38 19.60
N THR A 100 -26.25 -5.44 18.67
CA THR A 100 -26.67 -5.76 17.32
C THR A 100 -25.52 -6.58 16.76
N ALA A 101 -25.60 -7.90 16.94
CA ALA A 101 -24.72 -8.84 16.31
C ALA A 101 -25.04 -8.75 14.82
N PHE A 102 -24.37 -7.83 14.13
CA PHE A 102 -24.23 -7.91 12.69
C PHE A 102 -23.75 -9.33 12.44
N GLY A 103 -24.49 -10.07 11.60
CA GLY A 103 -24.13 -11.44 11.24
C GLY A 103 -22.67 -11.53 10.80
N PRO A 104 -22.15 -12.75 10.59
CA PRO A 104 -20.73 -12.99 10.65
C PRO A 104 -19.92 -12.03 9.77
N THR A 105 -18.82 -11.51 10.28
CA THR A 105 -18.03 -10.45 9.65
C THR A 105 -16.60 -10.87 9.33
N LEU A 106 -15.99 -10.17 8.37
CA LEU A 106 -14.58 -10.28 8.02
C LEU A 106 -13.84 -8.98 8.29
N ASN A 107 -12.72 -9.09 8.99
CA ASN A 107 -11.74 -8.03 9.12
C ASN A 107 -10.60 -8.27 8.13
N VAL A 108 -10.20 -7.22 7.42
CA VAL A 108 -9.21 -7.28 6.33
C VAL A 108 -8.15 -6.23 6.58
N LYS A 109 -6.88 -6.63 6.52
CA LYS A 109 -5.73 -5.74 6.52
C LYS A 109 -4.98 -5.87 5.22
N ILE A 110 -4.54 -4.75 4.67
CA ILE A 110 -3.77 -4.69 3.42
C ILE A 110 -2.47 -3.92 3.62
N ASN A 111 -1.51 -4.20 2.76
CA ASN A 111 -0.32 -3.40 2.55
C ASN A 111 -0.12 -3.24 1.04
N LEU A 112 -0.32 -2.03 0.54
CA LEU A 112 -0.11 -1.65 -0.85
C LEU A 112 1.39 -1.40 -1.06
N GLU A 113 2.02 -2.18 -1.93
CA GLU A 113 3.47 -2.08 -2.11
C GLU A 113 3.88 -0.69 -2.59
N GLY A 114 4.88 -0.12 -1.92
CA GLY A 114 5.42 1.21 -2.24
C GLY A 114 4.73 2.34 -1.49
N ARG A 115 3.50 2.14 -1.01
CA ARG A 115 2.81 3.14 -0.19
C ARG A 115 3.51 3.35 1.17
N PRO A 116 3.50 4.58 1.72
CA PRO A 116 3.97 4.82 3.08
C PRO A 116 3.16 3.99 4.10
N ALA A 117 3.80 3.48 5.14
CA ALA A 117 3.11 2.64 6.14
C ALA A 117 1.93 3.34 6.85
N GLY A 118 1.96 4.68 6.92
CA GLY A 118 0.89 5.49 7.50
C GLY A 118 -0.18 5.94 6.51
N ASP A 119 -0.08 5.58 5.22
CA ASP A 119 -1.07 5.89 4.21
C ASP A 119 -1.30 4.72 3.26
N GLN A 120 -2.26 3.88 3.62
CA GLN A 120 -2.73 2.74 2.84
C GLN A 120 -4.12 3.00 2.23
N SER A 121 -4.51 4.27 2.10
CA SER A 121 -5.86 4.65 1.69
C SER A 121 -6.11 4.27 0.22
N ALA A 122 -7.17 3.50 -0.05
CA ALA A 122 -7.53 3.11 -1.42
C ALA A 122 -8.97 2.63 -1.54
N LYS A 123 -9.53 2.72 -2.74
CA LYS A 123 -10.72 1.96 -3.14
C LYS A 123 -10.29 0.54 -3.51
N VAL A 124 -10.75 -0.44 -2.74
CA VAL A 124 -10.31 -1.83 -2.82
C VAL A 124 -11.50 -2.71 -3.15
N PHE A 125 -11.34 -3.56 -4.17
CA PHE A 125 -12.29 -4.63 -4.45
C PHE A 125 -12.00 -5.83 -3.54
N ILE A 126 -13.05 -6.44 -3.00
CA ILE A 126 -12.97 -7.71 -2.26
C ILE A 126 -14.00 -8.67 -2.84
N GLY A 127 -13.55 -9.78 -3.40
CA GLY A 127 -14.39 -10.87 -3.88
C GLY A 127 -14.22 -12.11 -3.01
N ILE A 128 -15.31 -12.71 -2.56
CA ILE A 128 -15.31 -13.94 -1.77
C ILE A 128 -15.74 -15.10 -2.65
N ALA A 129 -14.93 -16.15 -2.73
CA ALA A 129 -15.25 -17.40 -3.42
C ALA A 129 -15.19 -18.58 -2.46
N GLN A 130 -15.92 -19.65 -2.74
CA GLN A 130 -15.91 -20.85 -1.92
C GLN A 130 -14.64 -21.69 -2.16
N GLY A 131 -14.09 -22.28 -1.10
CA GLY A 131 -12.95 -23.19 -1.18
C GLY A 131 -11.61 -22.46 -1.27
N THR A 132 -10.67 -23.08 -1.98
CA THR A 132 -9.27 -22.62 -2.12
C THR A 132 -9.09 -21.69 -3.32
N PRO A 133 -7.98 -20.93 -3.40
CA PRO A 133 -7.74 -20.03 -4.52
C PRO A 133 -7.67 -20.79 -5.85
N THR A 134 -8.38 -20.27 -6.84
CA THR A 134 -8.39 -20.69 -8.25
C THR A 134 -8.20 -19.49 -9.17
N GLY A 135 -7.69 -19.73 -10.38
CA GLY A 135 -7.77 -18.75 -11.45
C GLY A 135 -9.20 -18.66 -11.97
N LYS A 136 -9.72 -17.44 -12.14
CA LYS A 136 -11.12 -17.14 -12.51
C LYS A 136 -12.16 -17.61 -11.49
N PRO A 137 -12.08 -17.14 -10.23
CA PRO A 137 -13.07 -17.47 -9.22
C PRO A 137 -14.46 -16.95 -9.61
N THR A 138 -15.51 -17.67 -9.19
CA THR A 138 -16.87 -17.14 -9.16
C THR A 138 -17.12 -16.57 -7.77
N TYR A 139 -17.39 -15.28 -7.68
CA TYR A 139 -17.62 -14.61 -6.40
C TYR A 139 -19.04 -14.85 -5.90
N VAL A 140 -19.16 -15.40 -4.70
CA VAL A 140 -20.44 -15.54 -3.98
C VAL A 140 -20.83 -14.24 -3.28
N LEU A 141 -19.84 -13.41 -2.94
CA LEU A 141 -20.02 -12.03 -2.48
C LEU A 141 -18.93 -11.16 -3.10
N SER A 142 -19.23 -9.89 -3.36
CA SER A 142 -18.25 -8.94 -3.86
C SER A 142 -18.53 -7.54 -3.33
N PHE A 143 -17.48 -6.79 -3.04
CA PHE A 143 -17.55 -5.48 -2.43
C PHE A 143 -16.54 -4.54 -3.07
N THR A 144 -16.86 -3.25 -3.07
CA THR A 144 -15.88 -2.18 -3.26
C THR A 144 -15.88 -1.34 -2.00
N VAL A 145 -14.73 -1.22 -1.36
CA VAL A 145 -14.59 -0.67 -0.01
C VAL A 145 -13.53 0.42 -0.01
N ASP A 146 -13.83 1.54 0.64
CA ASP A 146 -12.85 2.59 0.92
C ASP A 146 -12.02 2.20 2.15
N PHE A 147 -10.78 1.78 1.94
CA PHE A 147 -9.84 1.51 3.02
C PHE A 147 -9.28 2.83 3.56
N PRO A 148 -9.23 2.99 4.90
CA PRO A 148 -8.59 4.14 5.52
C PRO A 148 -7.06 4.03 5.43
N ALA A 149 -6.37 5.11 5.83
CA ALA A 149 -4.92 5.20 5.85
C ALA A 149 -4.22 4.10 6.68
N SER A 150 -4.90 3.51 7.67
CA SER A 150 -4.38 2.38 8.44
C SER A 150 -4.28 1.07 7.65
N GLY A 151 -4.93 0.98 6.48
CA GLY A 151 -4.97 -0.25 5.69
C GLY A 151 -5.85 -1.34 6.31
N GLU A 152 -6.68 -1.01 7.30
CA GLU A 152 -7.55 -1.96 7.99
C GLU A 152 -9.01 -1.60 7.81
N PHE A 153 -9.79 -2.56 7.31
CA PHE A 153 -11.24 -2.50 7.26
C PHE A 153 -11.83 -3.59 8.16
N LYS A 154 -12.78 -3.22 9.01
CA LYS A 154 -13.43 -4.14 9.95
C LYS A 154 -14.90 -4.28 9.66
N GLY A 155 -15.45 -5.45 9.98
CA GLY A 155 -16.90 -5.64 9.95
C GLY A 155 -17.48 -5.81 8.54
N LEU A 156 -16.70 -6.28 7.56
CA LEU A 156 -17.24 -6.61 6.24
C LEU A 156 -18.27 -7.73 6.40
N SER A 157 -19.54 -7.46 6.12
CA SER A 157 -20.60 -8.44 6.34
C SER A 157 -20.44 -9.62 5.39
N LEU A 158 -20.48 -10.83 5.95
CA LEU A 158 -20.50 -12.09 5.23
C LEU A 158 -21.86 -12.80 5.41
N ALA A 159 -22.92 -12.04 5.63
CA ALA A 159 -24.27 -12.56 5.74
C ALA A 159 -24.62 -13.40 4.50
N GLY A 160 -25.26 -14.56 4.72
CA GLY A 160 -25.60 -15.51 3.66
C GLY A 160 -24.53 -16.56 3.38
N LEU A 161 -23.33 -16.46 3.97
CA LEU A 161 -22.34 -17.53 3.94
C LEU A 161 -22.49 -18.48 5.13
N ASN A 162 -21.98 -19.70 5.00
CA ASN A 162 -22.12 -20.77 5.99
C ASN A 162 -20.91 -20.78 6.94
N PRO A 163 -21.10 -20.56 8.26
CA PRO A 163 -20.05 -20.80 9.25
C PRO A 163 -19.47 -22.21 9.18
N GLY A 164 -18.17 -22.35 9.47
CA GLY A 164 -17.40 -23.59 9.37
C GLY A 164 -16.93 -23.94 7.96
N SER A 165 -17.47 -23.31 6.91
CA SER A 165 -17.01 -23.53 5.54
C SER A 165 -15.74 -22.72 5.24
N THR A 166 -14.91 -23.24 4.34
CA THR A 166 -13.72 -22.55 3.84
C THR A 166 -14.07 -21.67 2.64
N TYR A 167 -13.60 -20.43 2.68
CA TYR A 167 -13.70 -19.46 1.60
C TYR A 167 -12.33 -18.86 1.30
N THR A 168 -12.21 -18.22 0.14
CA THR A 168 -11.07 -17.41 -0.27
C THR A 168 -11.53 -15.98 -0.51
N ALA A 169 -10.87 -15.01 0.11
CA ALA A 169 -11.00 -13.61 -0.27
C ALA A 169 -9.94 -13.27 -1.31
N TYR A 170 -10.35 -12.62 -2.40
CA TYR A 170 -9.51 -11.99 -3.42
C TYR A 170 -9.61 -10.50 -3.24
N VAL A 171 -8.48 -9.85 -2.98
CA VAL A 171 -8.41 -8.44 -2.64
C VAL A 171 -7.61 -7.73 -3.74
N LYS A 172 -8.19 -6.73 -4.38
CA LYS A 172 -7.58 -5.98 -5.49
C LYS A 172 -7.56 -4.48 -5.21
N GLY A 173 -6.37 -3.89 -5.27
CA GLY A 173 -6.18 -2.45 -5.22
C GLY A 173 -6.24 -1.80 -6.62
N PRO A 174 -6.24 -0.46 -6.70
CA PRO A 174 -6.42 0.26 -7.96
C PRO A 174 -5.21 0.16 -8.90
N ALA A 175 -3.99 -0.03 -8.40
CA ALA A 175 -2.78 -0.16 -9.23
C ALA A 175 -2.01 -1.45 -8.91
N GLN A 176 -2.69 -2.38 -8.25
CA GLN A 176 -2.12 -3.61 -7.72
C GLN A 176 -2.79 -4.81 -8.39
N ILE A 177 -2.00 -5.85 -8.61
CA ILE A 177 -2.57 -7.17 -8.90
C ILE A 177 -3.25 -7.71 -7.64
N ASP A 178 -4.31 -8.49 -7.84
CA ASP A 178 -5.03 -9.04 -6.71
C ASP A 178 -4.22 -10.11 -5.96
N SER A 179 -4.45 -10.18 -4.66
CA SER A 179 -3.90 -11.24 -3.80
C SER A 179 -5.04 -11.97 -3.11
N SER A 180 -4.81 -13.22 -2.75
CA SER A 180 -5.83 -14.06 -2.13
C SER A 180 -5.41 -14.57 -0.76
N SER A 181 -6.38 -14.74 0.14
CA SER A 181 -6.17 -15.44 1.41
C SER A 181 -7.40 -16.30 1.74
N THR A 182 -7.15 -17.55 2.12
CA THR A 182 -8.18 -18.49 2.58
C THR A 182 -8.54 -18.22 4.03
N PHE A 183 -9.81 -18.40 4.39
CA PHE A 183 -10.25 -18.38 5.77
C PHE A 183 -11.37 -19.41 5.99
N THR A 184 -11.46 -19.92 7.21
CA THR A 184 -12.61 -20.68 7.67
C THR A 184 -13.59 -19.71 8.32
N MET A 185 -14.84 -19.77 7.90
CA MET A 185 -15.86 -18.83 8.31
C MET A 185 -16.26 -19.01 9.78
N SER A 186 -16.09 -17.98 10.60
CA SER A 186 -16.60 -17.92 11.98
C SER A 186 -18.07 -17.49 12.02
N PRO A 187 -18.88 -17.93 13.01
CA PRO A 187 -20.25 -17.45 13.18
C PRO A 187 -20.36 -15.97 13.62
N THR A 188 -19.26 -15.35 14.07
CA THR A 188 -19.25 -13.96 14.55
C THR A 188 -18.23 -13.11 13.82
N GLU A 189 -16.94 -13.30 14.09
CA GLU A 189 -15.86 -12.52 13.49
C GLU A 189 -14.78 -13.44 12.94
N THR A 190 -14.32 -13.14 11.74
CA THR A 190 -13.15 -13.75 11.12
C THR A 190 -12.11 -12.69 10.81
N ASN A 191 -10.84 -12.96 11.10
CA ASN A 191 -9.73 -12.11 10.68
C ASN A 191 -9.04 -12.76 9.48
N LEU A 192 -9.04 -12.08 8.34
CA LEU A 192 -8.35 -12.57 7.13
C LEU A 192 -6.85 -12.68 7.38
N ASN A 193 -6.19 -13.65 6.74
CA ASN A 193 -4.74 -13.80 6.75
C ASN A 193 -4.14 -13.80 8.18
N ASN A 194 -4.85 -14.44 9.12
CA ASN A 194 -4.47 -14.48 10.54
C ASN A 194 -4.21 -13.09 11.15
N ASN A 195 -5.00 -12.09 10.75
CA ASN A 195 -4.87 -10.69 11.19
C ASN A 195 -3.56 -10.00 10.73
N LEU A 196 -2.84 -10.58 9.76
CA LEU A 196 -1.69 -9.97 9.10
C LEU A 196 -2.12 -9.24 7.83
N ALA A 197 -1.44 -8.14 7.51
CA ALA A 197 -1.69 -7.41 6.27
C ALA A 197 -1.38 -8.27 5.03
N LEU A 198 -2.31 -8.32 4.09
CA LEU A 198 -2.12 -8.94 2.79
C LEU A 198 -1.35 -7.96 1.89
N LEU A 199 -0.18 -8.38 1.40
CA LEU A 199 0.63 -7.58 0.48
C LEU A 199 -0.03 -7.56 -0.90
N LEU A 200 -0.29 -6.37 -1.43
CA LEU A 200 -0.79 -6.14 -2.78
C LEU A 200 0.33 -5.52 -3.61
N LEU A 201 0.80 -6.28 -4.61
CA LEU A 201 1.95 -5.89 -5.43
C LEU A 201 1.56 -4.83 -6.47
N SER A 202 2.32 -3.75 -6.51
CA SER A 202 2.04 -2.57 -7.33
C SER A 202 2.60 -2.69 -8.74
N GLY A 203 1.91 -2.08 -9.70
CA GLY A 203 2.38 -1.93 -11.07
C GLY A 203 1.38 -2.37 -12.14
N ASP A 204 0.16 -2.74 -11.78
CA ASP A 204 -0.93 -3.08 -12.71
C ASP A 204 -1.74 -1.81 -13.00
N LEU A 205 -1.24 -0.99 -13.93
CA LEU A 205 -1.79 0.31 -14.27
C LEU A 205 -2.91 0.24 -15.31
N ASN A 206 -2.94 -0.83 -16.11
CA ASN A 206 -4.01 -1.05 -17.08
C ASN A 206 -5.17 -1.92 -16.54
N GLU A 207 -5.07 -2.40 -15.29
CA GLU A 207 -6.06 -3.23 -14.59
C GLU A 207 -6.36 -4.58 -15.24
N ASP A 208 -5.39 -5.16 -15.96
CA ASP A 208 -5.55 -6.50 -16.56
C ASP A 208 -5.15 -7.64 -15.61
N ASN A 209 -4.65 -7.29 -14.41
CA ASN A 209 -4.14 -8.19 -13.38
C ASN A 209 -2.79 -8.84 -13.67
N THR A 210 -2.06 -8.36 -14.67
CA THR A 210 -0.74 -8.87 -15.07
C THR A 210 0.22 -7.71 -15.27
N ILE A 211 1.24 -7.63 -14.42
CA ILE A 211 2.24 -6.55 -14.52
C ILE A 211 3.20 -6.86 -15.65
N ASN A 212 3.17 -6.05 -16.70
CA ASN A 212 3.97 -6.25 -17.90
C ASN A 212 4.42 -4.93 -18.56
N SER A 213 4.91 -5.00 -19.80
CA SER A 213 5.42 -3.84 -20.53
C SER A 213 4.33 -2.82 -20.90
N ALA A 214 3.05 -3.23 -20.94
CA ALA A 214 1.91 -2.34 -21.12
C ALA A 214 1.81 -1.35 -19.95
N ASP A 215 1.91 -1.82 -18.70
CA ASP A 215 1.89 -0.95 -17.52
C ASP A 215 3.06 0.01 -17.50
N TYR A 216 4.24 -0.48 -17.83
CA TYR A 216 5.43 0.35 -17.94
C TYR A 216 5.26 1.46 -19.00
N THR A 217 4.56 1.16 -20.09
CA THR A 217 4.24 2.14 -21.14
C THR A 217 3.25 3.18 -20.64
N VAL A 218 2.24 2.77 -19.87
CA VAL A 218 1.29 3.70 -19.21
C VAL A 218 2.03 4.66 -18.28
N ALA A 219 2.91 4.16 -17.40
CA ALA A 219 3.67 5.00 -16.49
C ALA A 219 4.61 5.97 -17.23
N LYS A 220 5.32 5.49 -18.26
CA LYS A 220 6.24 6.32 -19.04
C LYS A 220 5.53 7.46 -19.78
N ALA A 221 4.30 7.27 -20.23
CA ALA A 221 3.54 8.29 -20.95
C ALA A 221 3.27 9.55 -20.09
N ILE A 222 3.36 9.42 -18.76
CA ILE A 222 3.09 10.48 -17.79
C ILE A 222 4.28 10.70 -16.83
N TYR A 223 5.48 10.27 -17.24
CA TYR A 223 6.70 10.46 -16.47
C TYR A 223 6.98 11.95 -16.21
N GLY A 224 7.32 12.29 -14.97
CA GLY A 224 7.54 13.65 -14.49
C GLY A 224 6.27 14.42 -14.17
N ALA A 225 5.07 13.83 -14.37
CA ALA A 225 3.83 14.48 -13.97
C ALA A 225 3.73 14.57 -12.44
N THR A 226 3.14 15.68 -11.98
CA THR A 226 2.80 15.93 -10.57
C THR A 226 1.30 16.16 -10.45
N ALA A 227 0.77 16.29 -9.24
CA ALA A 227 -0.64 16.62 -9.01
C ALA A 227 -1.12 17.92 -9.70
N SER A 228 -0.20 18.79 -10.13
CA SER A 228 -0.52 20.02 -10.88
C SER A 228 -0.52 19.84 -12.41
N SER A 229 -0.01 18.70 -12.92
CA SER A 229 0.08 18.41 -14.34
C SER A 229 -1.28 18.00 -14.91
N ALA A 230 -1.62 18.47 -16.11
CA ALA A 230 -2.91 18.16 -16.75
C ALA A 230 -3.08 16.65 -17.07
N ASN A 231 -1.99 15.92 -17.22
CA ASN A 231 -1.95 14.47 -17.46
C ASN A 231 -1.71 13.66 -16.18
N TRP A 232 -1.90 14.24 -14.99
CA TRP A 232 -1.73 13.55 -13.72
C TRP A 232 -2.64 12.32 -13.63
N ASN A 233 -2.06 11.18 -13.26
CA ASN A 233 -2.79 9.99 -12.87
C ASN A 233 -2.26 9.49 -11.53
N ALA A 234 -3.01 9.70 -10.46
CA ALA A 234 -2.64 9.32 -9.09
C ALA A 234 -2.39 7.81 -8.91
N ARG A 235 -2.81 6.97 -9.86
CA ARG A 235 -2.55 5.52 -9.81
C ARG A 235 -1.13 5.15 -10.24
N ALA A 236 -0.45 6.02 -10.99
CA ALA A 236 0.92 5.79 -11.44
C ALA A 236 1.99 6.36 -10.48
N ASP A 237 1.58 7.24 -9.56
CA ASP A 237 2.37 7.60 -8.37
C ASP A 237 2.16 6.48 -7.35
N LEU A 238 2.98 5.43 -7.44
CA LEU A 238 2.84 4.20 -6.67
C LEU A 238 3.33 4.37 -5.24
N ASN A 239 4.28 5.28 -4.99
CA ASN A 239 4.80 5.57 -3.66
C ASN A 239 4.13 6.75 -2.93
N GLN A 240 3.19 7.47 -3.58
CA GLN A 240 2.53 8.68 -3.07
C GLN A 240 3.48 9.82 -2.70
N ASP A 241 4.60 9.97 -3.42
CA ASP A 241 5.49 11.11 -3.21
C ASP A 241 5.03 12.36 -3.98
N GLY A 242 3.96 12.25 -4.77
CA GLY A 242 3.35 13.35 -5.52
C GLY A 242 3.99 13.60 -6.89
N VAL A 243 4.94 12.78 -7.32
CA VAL A 243 5.62 12.91 -8.62
C VAL A 243 5.91 11.55 -9.26
N ILE A 244 5.34 11.32 -10.45
CA ILE A 244 5.58 10.06 -11.17
C ILE A 244 6.99 10.06 -11.73
N ASN A 245 7.87 9.23 -11.18
CA ASN A 245 9.28 9.21 -11.55
C ASN A 245 9.89 7.80 -11.50
N ASN A 246 11.23 7.71 -11.52
CA ASN A 246 11.92 6.42 -11.52
C ASN A 246 11.61 5.57 -10.27
N LEU A 247 11.29 6.18 -9.14
CA LEU A 247 10.91 5.48 -7.91
C LEU A 247 9.63 4.66 -8.09
N ASP A 248 8.66 5.15 -8.87
CA ASP A 248 7.45 4.41 -9.22
C ASP A 248 7.74 3.27 -10.20
N LEU A 249 8.51 3.58 -11.24
CA LEU A 249 8.88 2.62 -12.29
C LEU A 249 9.64 1.40 -11.73
N VAL A 250 10.33 1.54 -10.60
CA VAL A 250 10.99 0.43 -9.90
C VAL A 250 9.98 -0.62 -9.45
N TYR A 251 8.78 -0.26 -9.00
CA TYR A 251 7.77 -1.25 -8.57
C TYR A 251 7.23 -2.05 -9.77
N ILE A 252 6.95 -1.38 -10.89
CA ILE A 252 6.52 -2.06 -12.14
C ILE A 252 7.60 -3.03 -12.60
N THR A 253 8.85 -2.57 -12.65
CA THR A 253 9.99 -3.39 -13.11
C THR A 253 10.25 -4.57 -12.17
N LYS A 254 10.20 -4.35 -10.85
CA LYS A 254 10.36 -5.37 -9.82
C LYS A 254 9.30 -6.47 -9.91
N ASN A 255 8.09 -6.13 -10.33
CA ASN A 255 6.94 -7.04 -10.37
C ASN A 255 6.58 -7.53 -11.77
N THR A 256 7.35 -7.17 -12.79
CA THR A 256 7.09 -7.58 -14.18
C THR A 256 7.02 -9.10 -14.30
N GLY A 257 6.02 -9.61 -15.01
CA GLY A 257 5.73 -11.03 -15.19
C GLY A 257 4.86 -11.65 -14.10
N LYS A 258 4.52 -10.91 -13.04
CA LYS A 258 3.58 -11.40 -12.02
C LYS A 258 2.14 -11.19 -12.47
N THR A 259 1.30 -12.15 -12.14
CA THR A 259 -0.15 -12.12 -12.37
C THR A 259 -0.85 -12.36 -11.05
N GLY A 260 -1.95 -11.66 -10.81
CA GLY A 260 -2.72 -11.77 -9.58
C GLY A 260 -3.39 -13.14 -9.41
N ALA A 261 -3.84 -13.42 -8.18
CA ALA A 261 -4.41 -14.70 -7.79
C ALA A 261 -5.64 -15.12 -8.61
N SER A 262 -6.48 -14.17 -9.06
CA SER A 262 -7.64 -14.48 -9.92
C SER A 262 -7.27 -14.71 -11.40
N SER A 263 -5.99 -14.58 -11.76
CA SER A 263 -5.44 -14.66 -13.12
C SER A 263 -5.88 -13.54 -14.06
N ILE A 264 -7.16 -13.42 -14.38
CA ILE A 264 -7.65 -12.40 -15.33
C ILE A 264 -8.65 -11.52 -14.62
N TRP A 265 -8.40 -10.21 -14.64
CA TRP A 265 -9.36 -9.22 -14.19
C TRP A 265 -9.99 -8.56 -15.40
N TYR A 266 -11.30 -8.74 -15.58
CA TYR A 266 -12.05 -7.94 -16.53
C TYR A 266 -12.52 -6.69 -15.80
N SER A 267 -11.87 -5.56 -16.03
CA SER A 267 -12.52 -4.28 -15.76
C SER A 267 -13.78 -4.26 -16.63
N SER A 268 -14.96 -4.21 -16.01
CA SER A 268 -16.14 -3.83 -16.78
C SER A 268 -15.96 -2.35 -17.12
N GLN A 269 -15.32 -2.05 -18.25
CA GLN A 269 -15.53 -0.76 -18.90
C GLN A 269 -17.05 -0.68 -19.13
N PRO A 270 -17.77 0.34 -18.62
CA PRO A 270 -19.18 0.48 -18.93
C PRO A 270 -19.28 0.74 -20.43
N VAL A 271 -19.60 -0.29 -21.20
CA VAL A 271 -20.18 -0.11 -22.53
C VAL A 271 -21.48 0.63 -22.30
N ALA A 272 -21.51 1.89 -22.70
CA ALA A 272 -22.73 2.67 -22.75
C ALA A 272 -23.77 1.88 -23.56
N SER A 273 -24.68 1.20 -22.87
CA SER A 273 -25.89 0.69 -23.50
C SER A 273 -26.69 1.94 -23.83
N GLY A 274 -26.67 2.30 -25.11
CA GLY A 274 -27.46 3.40 -25.65
C GLY A 274 -28.87 3.31 -25.10
N SER A 275 -29.31 4.39 -24.47
CA SER A 275 -30.62 4.51 -23.84
C SER A 275 -31.70 4.07 -24.83
N ALA A 276 -32.50 3.09 -24.42
CA ALA A 276 -33.70 2.73 -25.15
C ALA A 276 -34.59 3.98 -25.25
N SER A 277 -34.89 4.37 -26.48
CA SER A 277 -35.84 5.42 -26.82
C SER A 277 -37.22 5.05 -26.29
N LEU A 278 -37.82 5.90 -25.47
CA LEU A 278 -39.23 5.82 -25.12
C LEU A 278 -40.05 6.37 -26.29
N THR A 279 -40.59 5.48 -27.12
CA THR A 279 -41.63 5.82 -28.09
C THR A 279 -42.94 6.04 -27.34
N THR A 280 -43.36 7.29 -27.17
CA THR A 280 -44.71 7.61 -26.70
C THR A 280 -45.70 7.50 -27.88
N SER A 281 -46.26 6.32 -28.09
CA SER A 281 -47.51 6.18 -28.84
C SER A 281 -48.67 6.24 -27.86
N GLY A 282 -49.32 7.40 -27.76
CA GLY A 282 -50.54 7.61 -27.00
C GLY A 282 -51.52 8.42 -27.84
N SER A 283 -52.48 7.72 -28.44
CA SER A 283 -53.63 8.29 -29.12
C SER A 283 -54.51 9.10 -28.16
N ALA A 284 -54.95 10.27 -28.62
CA ALA A 284 -56.30 10.82 -28.45
C ALA A 284 -56.58 11.76 -29.62
#